data_AF-E3QTY4-F1
#
_entry.id   AF-E3QTY4-F1
#
_cell.length_a   1.000
_cell.length_b   1.000
_cell.length_c   1.000
_cell.angle_alpha   90.00
_cell.angle_beta   90.00
_cell.angle_gamma   90.00
#
_symmetry.space_group_name_H-M   'P 1'
#
loop_
_entity.id
_entity.type
_entity.pdbx_description
1 polymer ?
#
loop_
_entity_poly.entity_id
_entity_poly.type
_entity_poly.pdbx_seq_one_letter_code
_entity_poly.pdbx_strand_id
1 'polypeptide(L)'
;MTRSNQLFAVFLAFATGAFAAPRAGFRAPFKVVARDEPTEFEPQTNAGPGGNDFQDSARFRVYNGGDAAADSLAMLEGAYDCFVGTLGWRSSGLSFNPGSDDGPYYMTNVYSMSDLGGAAGVMHSEAESGAGWLEVVDTYLANPTITVHEYGHALHYHQRTWVNQQRTGAWWETVANWVADTYITSPICADARTKHNSPEGRTLFDVNKVIGDSFQVIVDGTVDSGNYYQAWPFLTYLTNNPDNIEGLGEDTLHQMMVQYEQDSNETPLHTLDRVLGGNATAGEAVGRYWARMAYVDIAHQQAQEIFNQARDTINFANVDESGSGYTVKSDRAPRYMGANIIPLTTSGGQVDVKVTSSGEFTATLAIKGSSEVRYVVLANGAGSAEVASGEEASLVIANTPKTLILYDGFQLADSEANKGLDYSFTLTGATVS
;
A
#
# COMPACT_ATOMS: atom_id res chain seq x y z
N MET A 1 24.60 -66.03 16.20
CA MET A 1 25.56 -65.15 16.87
C MET A 1 24.76 -63.99 17.47
N THR A 2 24.88 -63.87 18.79
CA THR A 2 24.48 -62.79 19.73
C THR A 2 24.70 -61.36 19.22
N ARG A 3 24.10 -60.27 19.73
CA ARG A 3 22.95 -59.91 20.59
C ARG A 3 22.96 -58.37 20.59
N SER A 4 21.79 -57.78 20.80
CA SER A 4 21.51 -56.40 21.25
C SER A 4 22.48 -55.81 22.28
N ASN A 5 22.70 -54.47 22.28
CA ASN A 5 22.27 -53.59 23.38
C ASN A 5 22.63 -52.09 23.23
N GLN A 6 21.70 -51.30 23.74
CA GLN A 6 21.72 -49.87 24.07
C GLN A 6 22.85 -49.51 25.06
N LEU A 7 23.26 -48.22 25.12
CA LEU A 7 23.04 -47.36 26.32
C LEU A 7 23.63 -45.94 26.18
N PHE A 8 22.91 -45.02 26.83
CA PHE A 8 23.18 -43.63 27.20
C PHE A 8 24.59 -43.32 27.75
N ALA A 9 25.06 -42.07 27.55
CA ALA A 9 25.42 -41.16 28.66
C ALA A 9 25.80 -39.74 28.17
N VAL A 10 25.18 -38.75 28.80
CA VAL A 10 25.51 -37.31 28.87
C VAL A 10 26.78 -37.10 29.72
N PHE A 11 27.62 -36.09 29.47
CA PHE A 11 28.20 -35.17 30.50
C PHE A 11 29.07 -34.03 29.90
N LEU A 12 28.62 -32.81 30.20
CA LEU A 12 29.29 -31.54 30.54
C LEU A 12 30.60 -31.02 29.88
N ALA A 13 30.56 -29.69 29.75
CA ALA A 13 31.58 -28.74 29.35
C ALA A 13 32.86 -28.70 30.20
N PHE A 14 33.95 -28.23 29.58
CA PHE A 14 34.93 -27.32 30.20
C PHE A 14 35.50 -26.36 29.16
N ALA A 15 35.43 -25.07 29.48
CA ALA A 15 36.18 -24.01 28.82
C ALA A 15 37.64 -24.05 29.28
N THR A 16 38.57 -23.86 28.35
CA THR A 16 39.87 -23.22 28.62
C THR A 16 40.28 -22.41 27.40
N GLY A 17 40.53 -21.12 27.64
CA GLY A 17 41.05 -20.20 26.65
C GLY A 17 42.51 -20.48 26.32
N ALA A 18 42.88 -20.17 25.08
CA ALA A 18 44.26 -19.94 24.68
C ALA A 18 44.31 -18.62 23.93
N PHE A 19 45.09 -17.68 24.48
CA PHE A 19 45.48 -16.43 23.84
C PHE A 19 46.24 -16.74 22.55
N ALA A 20 45.80 -16.16 21.43
CA ALA A 20 46.58 -16.08 20.20
C ALA A 20 46.89 -14.61 19.88
N ALA A 21 48.17 -14.33 19.69
CA ALA A 21 48.79 -13.04 19.40
C ALA A 21 48.32 -12.40 18.07
N PRO A 22 48.48 -11.07 17.89
CA PRO A 22 47.89 -10.34 16.78
C PRO A 22 48.60 -10.66 15.46
N ARG A 23 47.83 -11.08 14.45
CA ARG A 23 48.30 -11.10 13.06
C ARG A 23 48.11 -9.71 12.45
N ALA A 24 49.22 -9.08 12.10
CA ALA A 24 49.25 -7.93 11.22
C ALA A 24 48.80 -8.33 9.80
N GLY A 25 48.01 -7.48 9.15
CA GLY A 25 47.88 -7.47 7.70
C GLY A 25 46.52 -7.84 7.09
N PHE A 26 45.41 -7.36 7.65
CA PHE A 26 44.23 -7.05 6.84
C PHE A 26 43.96 -5.56 7.02
N ARG A 27 44.11 -4.77 5.95
CA ARG A 27 43.45 -3.45 5.91
C ARG A 27 41.97 -3.75 6.06
N ALA A 28 41.37 -3.29 7.17
CA ALA A 28 39.93 -3.17 7.25
C ALA A 28 39.45 -2.49 5.96
N PRO A 29 38.34 -2.94 5.34
CA PRO A 29 37.71 -2.11 4.33
C PRO A 29 37.52 -0.75 4.98
N PHE A 30 38.00 0.30 4.33
CA PHE A 30 37.66 1.65 4.73
C PHE A 30 36.13 1.67 4.78
N LYS A 31 35.56 1.75 5.99
CA LYS A 31 34.20 2.25 6.14
C LYS A 31 34.32 3.69 5.64
N VAL A 32 33.99 3.88 4.36
CA VAL A 32 33.63 5.20 3.87
C VAL A 32 32.52 5.64 4.81
N VAL A 33 32.79 6.71 5.55
CA VAL A 33 31.76 7.35 6.37
C VAL A 33 30.72 7.81 5.38
N ALA A 34 29.48 7.35 5.54
CA ALA A 34 28.38 7.79 4.68
C ALA A 34 28.38 9.31 4.69
N ARG A 35 28.36 9.92 3.50
CA ARG A 35 28.33 11.37 3.39
C ARG A 35 26.95 11.81 3.87
N ASP A 36 26.89 12.70 4.84
CA ASP A 36 25.62 13.29 5.26
C ASP A 36 24.96 13.94 4.03
N GLU A 37 23.64 13.72 3.87
CA GLU A 37 22.87 14.33 2.79
C GLU A 37 23.02 15.87 2.85
N PRO A 38 23.43 16.52 1.74
CA PRO A 38 23.64 17.95 1.73
C PRO A 38 22.30 18.70 1.79
N THR A 39 22.32 19.93 2.32
CA THR A 39 21.13 20.79 2.36
C THR A 39 20.70 21.32 0.99
N GLU A 40 21.60 21.30 0.00
CA GLU A 40 21.34 21.67 -1.39
C GLU A 40 21.97 20.62 -2.30
N PHE A 41 21.23 20.19 -3.32
CA PHE A 41 21.66 19.16 -4.25
C PHE A 41 22.31 19.79 -5.48
N GLU A 42 23.18 19.03 -6.14
CA GLU A 42 23.78 19.48 -7.39
C GLU A 42 22.74 19.46 -8.52
N PRO A 43 22.79 20.37 -9.49
CA PRO A 43 21.89 20.30 -10.64
C PRO A 43 22.05 18.99 -11.43
N GLN A 44 20.94 18.31 -11.72
CA GLN A 44 20.95 17.18 -12.64
C GLN A 44 20.91 17.68 -14.09
N THR A 45 22.00 17.48 -14.84
CA THR A 45 22.13 17.98 -16.22
C THR A 45 21.92 16.90 -17.29
N ASN A 46 21.82 15.64 -16.89
CA ASN A 46 21.73 14.51 -17.82
C ASN A 46 20.32 13.91 -17.93
N ALA A 47 19.37 14.30 -17.06
CA ALA A 47 18.02 13.72 -17.02
C ALA A 47 16.95 14.67 -17.58
N GLY A 48 16.25 14.21 -18.62
CA GLY A 48 15.17 14.92 -19.31
C GLY A 48 15.61 15.88 -20.44
N PRO A 49 14.68 16.64 -21.03
CA PRO A 49 14.93 17.47 -22.22
C PRO A 49 15.95 18.61 -22.04
N GLY A 50 16.25 18.99 -20.79
CA GLY A 50 17.06 20.16 -20.47
C GLY A 50 16.35 21.48 -20.75
N GLY A 51 17.08 22.59 -20.63
CA GLY A 51 16.55 23.93 -20.83
C GLY A 51 17.39 24.98 -20.12
N ASN A 52 17.14 26.26 -20.43
CA ASN A 52 17.79 27.39 -19.78
C ASN A 52 16.83 28.24 -18.94
N ASP A 53 15.52 27.99 -19.04
CA ASP A 53 14.49 28.64 -18.24
C ASP A 53 14.03 27.68 -17.15
N PHE A 54 14.53 27.90 -15.94
CA PHE A 54 14.23 27.07 -14.78
C PHE A 54 14.27 27.85 -13.47
N GLN A 55 13.62 27.30 -12.46
CA GLN A 55 13.73 27.72 -11.07
C GLN A 55 14.15 26.52 -10.21
N ASP A 56 15.00 26.78 -9.24
CA ASP A 56 15.55 25.77 -8.33
C ASP A 56 15.01 25.95 -6.91
N SER A 57 14.82 24.83 -6.23
CA SER A 57 14.81 24.74 -4.77
C SER A 57 16.05 23.97 -4.31
N ALA A 58 16.08 23.53 -3.05
CA ALA A 58 17.21 22.76 -2.52
C ALA A 58 17.41 21.43 -3.25
N ARG A 59 16.34 20.76 -3.66
CA ARG A 59 16.34 19.37 -4.14
C ARG A 59 15.62 19.18 -5.47
N PHE A 60 15.00 20.22 -5.99
CA PHE A 60 14.22 20.17 -7.22
C PHE A 60 14.57 21.31 -8.16
N ARG A 61 14.37 21.05 -9.46
CA ARG A 61 14.45 22.03 -10.52
C ARG A 61 13.22 21.94 -11.40
N VAL A 62 12.52 23.05 -11.59
CA VAL A 62 11.35 23.15 -12.47
C VAL A 62 11.71 23.94 -13.72
N TYR A 63 11.61 23.31 -14.89
CA TYR A 63 11.82 23.92 -16.20
C TYR A 63 10.49 24.45 -16.77
N ASN A 64 10.55 25.63 -17.41
CA ASN A 64 9.41 26.26 -18.10
C ASN A 64 8.14 26.42 -17.22
N GLY A 65 8.29 26.50 -15.90
CA GLY A 65 7.14 26.48 -14.97
C GLY A 65 6.39 27.82 -14.83
N GLY A 66 6.91 28.91 -15.40
CA GLY A 66 6.30 30.23 -15.30
C GLY A 66 5.97 30.62 -13.85
N ASP A 67 4.75 31.13 -13.64
CA ASP A 67 4.27 31.55 -12.32
C ASP A 67 4.02 30.37 -11.35
N ALA A 68 3.79 29.17 -11.87
CA ALA A 68 3.49 27.98 -11.06
C ALA A 68 4.76 27.29 -10.49
N ALA A 69 5.95 27.68 -10.96
CA ALA A 69 7.20 27.02 -10.57
C ALA A 69 7.47 27.11 -9.06
N ALA A 70 7.27 28.28 -8.45
CA ALA A 70 7.53 28.47 -7.02
C ALA A 70 6.62 27.61 -6.14
N ASP A 71 5.33 27.54 -6.46
CA ASP A 71 4.35 26.73 -5.73
C ASP A 71 4.64 25.23 -5.90
N SER A 72 5.01 24.82 -7.12
CA SER A 72 5.41 23.44 -7.42
C SER A 72 6.65 23.01 -6.62
N LEU A 73 7.68 23.86 -6.58
CA LEU A 73 8.91 23.63 -5.82
C LEU A 73 8.64 23.53 -4.32
N ALA A 74 7.87 24.45 -3.73
CA ALA A 74 7.53 24.42 -2.31
C ALA A 74 6.79 23.13 -1.93
N MET A 75 5.82 22.72 -2.75
CA MET A 75 5.08 21.49 -2.58
C MET A 75 5.98 20.24 -2.66
N LEU A 76 6.87 20.17 -3.66
CA LEU A 76 7.82 19.06 -3.82
C LEU A 76 8.83 18.97 -2.67
N GLU A 77 9.33 20.09 -2.16
CA GLU A 77 10.16 20.12 -0.94
C GLU A 77 9.38 19.62 0.28
N GLY A 78 8.09 19.95 0.39
CA GLY A 78 7.22 19.39 1.42
C GLY A 78 7.03 17.89 1.30
N ALA A 79 6.84 17.38 0.08
CA ALA A 79 6.74 15.95 -0.16
C ALA A 79 8.07 15.24 0.17
N TYR A 80 9.20 15.80 -0.24
CA TYR A 80 10.53 15.29 0.09
C TYR A 80 10.74 15.22 1.60
N ASP A 81 10.51 16.33 2.31
CA ASP A 81 10.68 16.39 3.76
C ASP A 81 9.77 15.37 4.47
N CYS A 82 8.58 15.09 3.96
CA CYS A 82 7.73 14.04 4.52
C CYS A 82 8.29 12.63 4.25
N PHE A 83 8.45 12.23 2.98
CA PHE A 83 8.76 10.84 2.67
C PHE A 83 10.22 10.47 2.97
N VAL A 84 11.16 11.35 2.64
CA VAL A 84 12.59 11.11 2.89
C VAL A 84 12.96 11.54 4.31
N GLY A 85 12.52 12.73 4.74
CA GLY A 85 12.87 13.26 6.05
C GLY A 85 12.16 12.56 7.22
N THR A 86 10.83 12.45 7.17
CA THR A 86 10.03 11.85 8.25
C THR A 86 9.95 10.33 8.14
N LEU A 87 9.62 9.81 6.95
CA LEU A 87 9.40 8.36 6.75
C LEU A 87 10.67 7.59 6.37
N GLY A 88 11.80 8.26 6.18
CA GLY A 88 13.10 7.62 5.98
C GLY A 88 13.27 6.90 4.64
N TRP A 89 12.44 7.21 3.64
CA TRP A 89 12.60 6.65 2.29
C TRP A 89 13.94 7.07 1.69
N ARG A 90 14.50 6.24 0.82
CA ARG A 90 15.74 6.57 0.12
C ARG A 90 15.57 7.85 -0.70
N SER A 91 16.54 8.76 -0.58
CA SER A 91 16.57 10.04 -1.29
C SER A 91 16.46 9.84 -2.81
N SER A 92 15.54 10.59 -3.43
CA SER A 92 15.39 10.71 -4.88
C SER A 92 16.58 11.42 -5.55
N GLY A 93 17.43 12.10 -4.77
CA GLY A 93 18.64 12.72 -5.31
C GLY A 93 19.80 11.75 -5.53
N LEU A 94 19.70 10.52 -5.04
CA LEU A 94 20.71 9.48 -5.23
C LEU A 94 20.40 8.66 -6.47
N SER A 95 21.43 8.33 -7.25
CA SER A 95 21.31 7.43 -8.41
C SER A 95 20.60 6.11 -8.05
N PHE A 96 19.68 5.67 -8.91
CA PHE A 96 19.13 4.32 -8.90
C PHE A 96 20.21 3.26 -9.09
N ASN A 97 21.21 3.54 -9.92
CA ASN A 97 22.20 2.55 -10.32
C ASN A 97 22.96 1.99 -9.10
N PRO A 98 23.42 0.73 -9.16
CA PRO A 98 24.12 0.11 -8.05
C PRO A 98 25.35 0.92 -7.63
N GLY A 99 25.41 1.25 -6.33
CA GLY A 99 26.43 2.10 -5.75
C GLY A 99 26.15 2.35 -4.28
N SER A 100 27.06 3.00 -3.57
CA SER A 100 26.77 3.45 -2.21
C SER A 100 25.78 4.62 -2.21
N ASP A 101 25.09 4.80 -1.10
CA ASP A 101 24.19 5.94 -0.88
C ASP A 101 24.96 7.16 -0.31
N ASP A 102 26.23 7.30 -0.70
CA ASP A 102 27.14 8.35 -0.21
C ASP A 102 27.17 9.60 -1.13
N GLY A 103 26.21 9.70 -2.04
CA GLY A 103 26.16 10.71 -3.09
C GLY A 103 27.04 10.39 -4.31
N PRO A 104 27.20 11.35 -5.25
CA PRO A 104 26.65 12.70 -5.22
C PRO A 104 25.11 12.73 -5.23
N TYR A 105 24.54 13.81 -4.69
CA TYR A 105 23.10 14.06 -4.64
C TYR A 105 22.73 15.08 -5.71
N TYR A 106 21.77 14.75 -6.55
CA TYR A 106 21.31 15.59 -7.64
C TYR A 106 19.85 16.00 -7.49
N MET A 107 19.50 17.20 -7.94
CA MET A 107 18.12 17.66 -7.97
C MET A 107 17.25 16.75 -8.85
N THR A 108 16.00 16.52 -8.45
CA THR A 108 15.01 15.92 -9.34
C THR A 108 14.48 16.98 -10.30
N ASN A 109 14.58 16.73 -11.61
CA ASN A 109 14.10 17.65 -12.64
C ASN A 109 12.60 17.46 -12.88
N VAL A 110 11.89 18.57 -13.06
CA VAL A 110 10.45 18.62 -13.39
C VAL A 110 10.28 19.54 -14.61
N TYR A 111 9.62 19.05 -15.65
CA TYR A 111 9.39 19.80 -16.88
C TYR A 111 7.91 20.12 -17.03
N SER A 112 7.60 21.42 -17.12
CA SER A 112 6.26 21.90 -17.47
C SER A 112 6.02 21.71 -18.97
N MET A 113 5.01 20.94 -19.33
CA MET A 113 4.69 20.56 -20.72
C MET A 113 3.32 21.11 -21.11
N SER A 114 3.13 21.49 -22.37
CA SER A 114 1.82 21.95 -22.84
C SER A 114 0.82 20.81 -23.05
N ASP A 115 1.30 19.60 -23.31
CA ASP A 115 0.50 18.39 -23.55
C ASP A 115 1.36 17.14 -23.38
N LEU A 116 0.73 16.04 -22.93
CA LEU A 116 1.33 14.71 -22.79
C LEU A 116 0.45 13.61 -23.45
N GLY A 117 -0.44 13.98 -24.37
CA GLY A 117 -1.20 13.00 -25.17
C GLY A 117 -2.24 12.22 -24.37
N GLY A 118 -2.79 12.82 -23.31
CA GLY A 118 -3.84 12.24 -22.46
C GLY A 118 -3.44 11.96 -21.01
N ALA A 119 -2.15 12.03 -20.69
CA ALA A 119 -1.67 12.01 -19.30
C ALA A 119 -1.60 13.42 -18.71
N ALA A 120 -1.75 13.54 -17.39
CA ALA A 120 -1.57 14.81 -16.67
C ALA A 120 -0.11 15.00 -16.22
N GLY A 121 0.60 13.89 -16.03
CA GLY A 121 2.02 13.83 -15.73
C GLY A 121 2.58 12.47 -16.09
N VAL A 122 3.91 12.36 -16.08
CA VAL A 122 4.63 11.10 -16.23
C VAL A 122 6.01 11.21 -15.57
N MET A 123 6.43 10.14 -14.92
CA MET A 123 7.81 9.94 -14.50
C MET A 123 8.59 9.16 -15.57
N HIS A 124 9.81 9.63 -15.84
CA HIS A 124 10.78 8.96 -16.69
C HIS A 124 12.06 8.66 -15.90
N SER A 125 12.87 7.73 -16.45
CA SER A 125 14.17 7.36 -15.88
C SER A 125 15.30 7.47 -16.91
N GLU A 126 16.48 7.90 -16.45
CA GLU A 126 17.67 8.05 -17.28
C GLU A 126 18.64 6.93 -16.89
N ALA A 127 18.92 6.04 -17.84
CA ALA A 127 19.61 4.79 -17.55
C ALA A 127 21.07 5.00 -17.11
N GLU A 128 21.79 6.00 -17.65
CA GLU A 128 23.22 6.18 -17.38
C GLU A 128 23.48 6.78 -15.99
N SER A 129 22.82 7.88 -15.67
CA SER A 129 22.86 8.53 -14.36
C SER A 129 22.02 7.82 -13.30
N GLY A 130 21.04 7.01 -13.70
CA GLY A 130 20.07 6.41 -12.80
C GLY A 130 19.12 7.43 -12.16
N ALA A 131 18.93 8.61 -12.74
CA ALA A 131 18.04 9.64 -12.21
C ALA A 131 16.60 9.48 -12.73
N GLY A 132 15.63 9.79 -11.88
CA GLY A 132 14.25 10.05 -12.30
C GLY A 132 14.07 11.52 -12.70
N TRP A 133 13.16 11.79 -13.65
CA TRP A 133 12.63 13.13 -13.90
C TRP A 133 11.14 13.09 -14.19
N LEU A 134 10.47 14.21 -14.00
CA LEU A 134 9.02 14.33 -14.16
C LEU A 134 8.69 15.23 -15.35
N GLU A 135 7.67 14.88 -16.10
CA GLU A 135 6.98 15.79 -17.02
C GLU A 135 5.56 15.98 -16.51
N VAL A 136 5.09 17.22 -16.41
CA VAL A 136 3.74 17.55 -15.90
C VAL A 136 3.11 18.58 -16.81
N VAL A 137 1.84 18.39 -17.17
CA VAL A 137 1.10 19.38 -17.97
C VAL A 137 0.99 20.69 -17.17
N ASP A 138 1.26 21.81 -17.83
CA ASP A 138 1.40 23.15 -17.25
C ASP A 138 0.30 23.53 -16.24
N THR A 139 -0.96 23.26 -16.59
CA THR A 139 -2.14 23.52 -15.75
C THR A 139 -2.17 22.72 -14.45
N TYR A 140 -1.41 21.63 -14.34
CA TYR A 140 -1.33 20.76 -13.18
C TYR A 140 0.00 20.87 -12.42
N LEU A 141 0.94 21.71 -12.85
CA LEU A 141 2.29 21.76 -12.29
C LEU A 141 2.32 22.03 -10.77
N ALA A 142 1.42 22.88 -10.28
CA ALA A 142 1.24 23.18 -8.85
C ALA A 142 0.08 22.40 -8.20
N ASN A 143 -0.41 21.33 -8.83
CA ASN A 143 -1.46 20.47 -8.29
C ASN A 143 -0.82 19.27 -7.55
N PRO A 144 -0.98 19.15 -6.23
CA PRO A 144 -0.39 18.06 -5.46
C PRO A 144 -0.94 16.68 -5.83
N THR A 145 -2.17 16.60 -6.34
CA THR A 145 -2.72 15.32 -6.80
C THR A 145 -1.95 14.73 -7.97
N ILE A 146 -1.34 15.58 -8.82
CA ILE A 146 -0.63 15.14 -10.02
C ILE A 146 0.88 15.17 -9.78
N THR A 147 1.44 16.33 -9.44
CA THR A 147 2.90 16.47 -9.35
C THR A 147 3.50 15.63 -8.22
N VAL A 148 2.81 15.51 -7.07
CA VAL A 148 3.30 14.63 -5.98
C VAL A 148 3.04 13.15 -6.28
N HIS A 149 2.03 12.83 -7.10
CA HIS A 149 1.87 11.48 -7.64
C HIS A 149 3.06 11.11 -8.53
N GLU A 150 3.44 11.95 -9.49
CA GLU A 150 4.62 11.70 -10.34
C GLU A 150 5.91 11.64 -9.52
N TYR A 151 6.01 12.47 -8.48
CA TYR A 151 7.12 12.37 -7.54
C TYR A 151 7.09 11.07 -6.73
N GLY A 152 5.92 10.51 -6.45
CA GLY A 152 5.75 9.18 -5.88
C GLY A 152 6.35 8.07 -6.74
N HIS A 153 6.21 8.15 -8.07
CA HIS A 153 6.92 7.26 -8.99
C HIS A 153 8.44 7.42 -8.89
N ALA A 154 8.96 8.65 -8.78
CA ALA A 154 10.38 8.89 -8.57
C ALA A 154 10.88 8.31 -7.23
N LEU A 155 10.17 8.58 -6.13
CA LEU A 155 10.48 8.02 -4.80
C LEU A 155 10.52 6.49 -4.83
N HIS A 156 9.52 5.87 -5.47
CA HIS A 156 9.43 4.43 -5.64
C HIS A 156 10.60 3.88 -6.47
N TYR A 157 10.85 4.46 -7.66
CA TYR A 157 11.98 4.09 -8.50
C TYR A 157 13.29 4.13 -7.71
N HIS A 158 13.53 5.19 -6.95
CA HIS A 158 14.75 5.36 -6.17
C HIS A 158 14.87 4.41 -4.95
N GLN A 159 13.83 3.67 -4.56
CA GLN A 159 13.97 2.54 -3.63
C GLN A 159 14.64 1.31 -4.25
N ARG A 160 14.83 1.31 -5.58
CA ARG A 160 15.50 0.28 -6.41
C ARG A 160 14.76 -1.05 -6.50
N THR A 161 14.10 -1.48 -5.44
CA THR A 161 13.28 -2.69 -5.41
C THR A 161 11.94 -2.44 -6.08
N TRP A 162 11.26 -3.51 -6.50
CA TRP A 162 10.01 -3.48 -7.30
C TRP A 162 10.15 -2.87 -8.71
N VAL A 163 11.34 -2.40 -9.07
CA VAL A 163 11.68 -1.96 -10.43
C VAL A 163 12.05 -3.15 -11.31
N ASN A 164 11.61 -3.10 -12.58
CA ASN A 164 11.78 -4.18 -13.57
C ASN A 164 11.17 -5.54 -13.13
N GLN A 165 10.15 -5.52 -12.26
CA GLN A 165 9.41 -6.71 -11.86
C GLN A 165 8.00 -6.65 -12.44
N GLN A 166 7.63 -7.65 -13.24
CA GLN A 166 6.32 -7.70 -13.89
C GLN A 166 5.17 -7.65 -12.86
N ARG A 167 5.30 -8.38 -11.75
CA ARG A 167 4.23 -8.55 -10.75
C ARG A 167 4.05 -7.38 -9.79
N THR A 168 4.96 -6.41 -9.80
CA THR A 168 4.82 -5.16 -9.06
C THR A 168 4.27 -4.04 -9.94
N GLY A 169 4.26 -4.19 -11.27
CA GLY A 169 3.93 -3.11 -12.21
C GLY A 169 2.63 -2.38 -11.89
N ALA A 170 1.53 -3.11 -11.67
CA ALA A 170 0.24 -2.48 -11.34
C ALA A 170 0.25 -1.72 -10.00
N TRP A 171 1.14 -2.08 -9.08
CA TRP A 171 1.24 -1.42 -7.78
C TRP A 171 1.94 -0.05 -7.86
N TRP A 172 2.63 0.28 -8.96
CA TRP A 172 3.30 1.57 -9.10
C TRP A 172 2.32 2.73 -8.98
N GLU A 173 1.17 2.66 -9.67
CA GLU A 173 0.13 3.69 -9.56
C GLU A 173 -0.52 3.72 -8.19
N THR A 174 -0.68 2.55 -7.56
CA THR A 174 -1.21 2.44 -6.20
C THR A 174 -0.31 3.16 -5.20
N VAL A 175 1.01 2.96 -5.32
CA VAL A 175 2.01 3.62 -4.49
C VAL A 175 2.04 5.13 -4.76
N ALA A 176 2.05 5.55 -6.03
CA ALA A 176 2.07 6.97 -6.39
C ALA A 176 0.82 7.71 -5.88
N ASN A 177 -0.37 7.12 -5.97
CA ASN A 177 -1.58 7.69 -5.37
C ASN A 177 -1.56 7.67 -3.84
N TRP A 178 -0.98 6.65 -3.22
CA TRP A 178 -0.77 6.65 -1.76
C TRP A 178 0.17 7.78 -1.33
N VAL A 179 1.28 8.02 -2.05
CA VAL A 179 2.20 9.14 -1.79
C VAL A 179 1.47 10.47 -1.91
N ALA A 180 0.72 10.69 -2.99
CA ALA A 180 -0.04 11.91 -3.19
C ALA A 180 -1.09 12.13 -2.09
N ASP A 181 -1.95 11.13 -1.83
CA ASP A 181 -3.00 11.27 -0.81
C ASP A 181 -2.40 11.47 0.59
N THR A 182 -1.38 10.68 0.96
CA THR A 182 -0.69 10.80 2.26
C THR A 182 -0.08 12.20 2.43
N TYR A 183 0.58 12.73 1.41
CA TYR A 183 1.10 14.10 1.46
C TYR A 183 -0.01 15.13 1.59
N ILE A 184 -1.14 14.94 0.92
CA ILE A 184 -2.24 15.92 0.90
C ILE A 184 -3.02 15.93 2.21
N THR A 185 -3.28 14.76 2.80
CA THR A 185 -4.30 14.57 3.84
C THR A 185 -3.72 14.13 5.18
N SER A 186 -2.64 13.36 5.19
CA SER A 186 -2.22 12.66 6.40
C SER A 186 -1.58 13.61 7.43
N PRO A 187 -1.86 13.42 8.74
CA PRO A 187 -1.11 14.08 9.80
C PRO A 187 0.40 13.82 9.75
N ILE A 188 0.85 12.68 9.20
CA ILE A 188 2.27 12.31 9.05
C ILE A 188 3.04 13.42 8.31
N CYS A 189 2.42 14.00 7.27
CA CYS A 189 3.04 15.05 6.46
C CYS A 189 2.66 16.48 6.89
N ALA A 190 1.93 16.67 8.00
CA ALA A 190 1.39 17.99 8.39
C ALA A 190 2.50 19.01 8.70
N ASP A 191 3.57 18.59 9.37
CA ASP A 191 4.70 19.47 9.69
C ASP A 191 5.46 19.87 8.42
N ALA A 192 5.68 18.93 7.51
CA ALA A 192 6.33 19.20 6.22
C ALA A 192 5.47 20.14 5.35
N ARG A 193 4.17 19.89 5.25
CA ARG A 193 3.19 20.77 4.60
C ARG A 193 3.26 22.20 5.18
N THR A 194 3.21 22.33 6.51
CA THR A 194 3.25 23.62 7.21
C THR A 194 4.57 24.36 6.93
N LYS A 195 5.70 23.66 7.03
CA LYS A 195 7.05 24.22 6.79
C LYS A 195 7.17 24.83 5.39
N HIS A 196 6.51 24.23 4.40
CA HIS A 196 6.55 24.65 3.00
C HIS A 196 5.28 25.35 2.54
N ASN A 197 4.50 25.93 3.47
CA ASN A 197 3.28 26.71 3.21
C ASN A 197 2.25 26.01 2.30
N SER A 198 2.21 24.69 2.34
CA SER A 198 1.27 23.87 1.57
C SER A 198 0.07 23.50 2.46
N PRO A 199 -1.16 23.92 2.15
CA PRO A 199 -2.32 23.58 2.97
C PRO A 199 -2.69 22.10 2.84
N GLU A 200 -3.42 21.56 3.83
CA GLU A 200 -4.10 20.28 3.67
C GLU A 200 -5.14 20.38 2.54
N GLY A 201 -5.19 19.37 1.68
CA GLY A 201 -6.11 19.31 0.55
C GLY A 201 -7.24 18.29 0.74
N ARG A 202 -7.80 17.83 -0.38
CA ARG A 202 -8.86 16.82 -0.40
C ARG A 202 -8.31 15.46 -0.81
N THR A 203 -8.78 14.41 -0.14
CA THR A 203 -8.44 13.02 -0.47
C THR A 203 -8.83 12.63 -1.89
N LEU A 204 -8.10 11.67 -2.44
CA LEU A 204 -8.29 11.01 -3.74
C LEU A 204 -9.28 9.84 -3.66
N PHE A 205 -10.01 9.70 -2.55
CA PHE A 205 -10.82 8.53 -2.28
C PHE A 205 -12.05 8.44 -3.19
N ASP A 206 -12.02 7.50 -4.14
CA ASP A 206 -13.18 7.12 -4.94
C ASP A 206 -13.95 5.99 -4.26
N VAL A 207 -14.95 6.37 -3.47
CA VAL A 207 -15.77 5.43 -2.69
C VAL A 207 -16.52 4.42 -3.56
N ASN A 208 -17.00 4.84 -4.74
CA ASN A 208 -17.77 3.97 -5.61
C ASN A 208 -16.87 2.92 -6.24
N LYS A 209 -15.64 3.29 -6.61
CA LYS A 209 -14.68 2.32 -7.10
C LYS A 209 -14.18 1.39 -5.99
N VAL A 210 -13.74 1.94 -4.86
CA VAL A 210 -13.09 1.13 -3.81
C VAL A 210 -14.08 0.17 -3.12
N ILE A 211 -15.27 0.64 -2.77
CA ILE A 211 -16.28 -0.20 -2.09
C ILE A 211 -17.16 -0.92 -3.11
N GLY A 212 -17.63 -0.20 -4.13
CA GLY A 212 -18.54 -0.75 -5.14
C GLY A 212 -17.89 -1.80 -6.04
N ASP A 213 -16.57 -1.79 -6.22
CA ASP A 213 -15.82 -2.84 -6.92
C ASP A 213 -14.90 -3.64 -5.98
N SER A 214 -15.20 -3.67 -4.67
CA SER A 214 -14.39 -4.38 -3.65
C SER A 214 -14.17 -5.88 -3.95
N PHE A 215 -14.99 -6.48 -4.82
CA PHE A 215 -14.87 -7.88 -5.24
C PHE A 215 -13.73 -8.13 -6.24
N GLN A 216 -13.14 -7.08 -6.83
CA GLN A 216 -11.99 -7.21 -7.74
C GLN A 216 -10.74 -7.73 -7.02
N VAL A 217 -9.71 -8.07 -7.79
CA VAL A 217 -8.39 -8.35 -7.20
C VAL A 217 -7.92 -7.10 -6.45
N ILE A 218 -7.24 -7.27 -5.31
CA ILE A 218 -6.83 -6.13 -4.44
C ILE A 218 -6.11 -5.02 -5.21
N VAL A 219 -5.30 -5.39 -6.20
CA VAL A 219 -4.74 -4.49 -7.22
C VAL A 219 -4.99 -5.11 -8.60
N ASP A 220 -5.90 -4.51 -9.34
CA ASP A 220 -6.34 -4.91 -10.68
C ASP A 220 -5.92 -3.82 -11.68
N GLY A 221 -5.01 -4.17 -12.59
CA GLY A 221 -4.49 -3.30 -13.64
C GLY A 221 -5.24 -3.43 -14.97
N THR A 222 -6.36 -4.16 -15.02
CA THR A 222 -7.10 -4.37 -16.27
C THR A 222 -7.52 -3.03 -16.88
N VAL A 223 -7.23 -2.84 -18.16
CA VAL A 223 -7.56 -1.62 -18.90
C VAL A 223 -9.06 -1.33 -18.79
N ASP A 224 -9.42 -0.07 -18.56
CA ASP A 224 -10.78 0.48 -18.41
C ASP A 224 -11.61 0.00 -17.21
N SER A 225 -11.25 -1.11 -16.54
CA SER A 225 -12.05 -1.68 -15.45
C SER A 225 -11.31 -1.90 -14.13
N GLY A 226 -9.98 -1.87 -14.14
CA GLY A 226 -9.14 -2.09 -12.96
C GLY A 226 -9.28 -1.01 -11.89
N ASN A 227 -8.66 -1.25 -10.73
CA ASN A 227 -8.69 -0.39 -9.55
C ASN A 227 -7.29 0.06 -9.09
N TYR A 228 -6.23 -0.21 -9.85
CA TYR A 228 -4.84 0.02 -9.44
C TYR A 228 -4.51 1.48 -9.07
N TYR A 229 -5.23 2.47 -9.58
CA TYR A 229 -5.15 3.84 -9.07
C TYR A 229 -5.89 4.02 -7.73
N GLN A 230 -6.98 3.30 -7.50
CA GLN A 230 -7.86 3.46 -6.34
C GLN A 230 -7.54 2.51 -5.17
N ALA A 231 -6.65 1.54 -5.35
CA ALA A 231 -6.32 0.53 -4.35
C ALA A 231 -5.47 1.04 -3.16
N TRP A 232 -5.02 2.31 -3.21
CA TRP A 232 -4.17 2.93 -2.19
C TRP A 232 -4.71 2.89 -0.75
N PRO A 233 -6.04 2.83 -0.46
CA PRO A 233 -6.51 2.76 0.92
C PRO A 233 -6.03 1.51 1.66
N PHE A 234 -5.67 0.43 0.95
CA PHE A 234 -5.01 -0.71 1.58
C PHE A 234 -3.64 -0.32 2.13
N LEU A 235 -2.84 0.43 1.37
CA LEU A 235 -1.54 0.94 1.81
C LEU A 235 -1.72 1.90 2.99
N THR A 236 -2.72 2.77 2.97
CA THR A 236 -3.08 3.63 4.11
C THR A 236 -3.46 2.83 5.35
N TYR A 237 -4.23 1.75 5.21
CA TYR A 237 -4.57 0.88 6.34
C TYR A 237 -3.30 0.26 6.97
N LEU A 238 -2.37 -0.21 6.15
CA LEU A 238 -1.09 -0.75 6.62
C LEU A 238 -0.26 0.32 7.35
N THR A 239 -0.19 1.54 6.79
CA THR A 239 0.53 2.67 7.37
C THR A 239 -0.08 3.14 8.69
N ASN A 240 -1.39 3.32 8.75
CA ASN A 240 -2.06 3.83 9.94
C ASN A 240 -2.23 2.76 11.03
N ASN A 241 -2.24 1.48 10.64
CA ASN A 241 -2.35 0.32 11.52
C ASN A 241 -3.42 0.45 12.62
N PRO A 242 -4.69 0.73 12.28
CA PRO A 242 -5.75 0.94 13.29
C PRO A 242 -6.04 -0.30 14.14
N ASP A 243 -5.54 -1.47 13.73
CA ASP A 243 -5.66 -2.74 14.46
C ASP A 243 -4.46 -3.06 15.37
N ASN A 244 -3.43 -2.20 15.38
CA ASN A 244 -2.19 -2.42 16.14
C ASN A 244 -1.54 -3.78 15.84
N ILE A 245 -1.54 -4.19 14.57
CA ILE A 245 -0.86 -5.41 14.12
C ILE A 245 0.65 -5.18 14.22
N GLU A 246 1.34 -6.03 14.96
CA GLU A 246 2.78 -5.94 15.11
C GLU A 246 3.49 -6.10 13.75
N GLY A 247 4.42 -5.19 13.46
CA GLY A 247 5.11 -5.11 12.17
C GLY A 247 4.51 -4.09 11.19
N LEU A 248 3.29 -3.59 11.45
CA LEU A 248 2.67 -2.52 10.67
C LEU A 248 2.78 -1.15 11.36
N GLY A 249 2.56 -0.06 10.60
CA GLY A 249 2.76 1.33 11.04
C GLY A 249 3.38 2.21 9.95
N GLU A 250 3.83 3.41 10.33
CA GLU A 250 4.30 4.45 9.39
C GLU A 250 5.41 3.96 8.44
N ASP A 251 6.30 3.09 8.90
CA ASP A 251 7.43 2.55 8.13
C ASP A 251 7.08 1.32 7.27
N THR A 252 5.82 0.86 7.26
CA THR A 252 5.44 -0.42 6.62
C THR A 252 5.82 -0.47 5.15
N LEU A 253 5.43 0.54 4.38
CA LEU A 253 5.68 0.54 2.93
C LEU A 253 7.17 0.58 2.61
N HIS A 254 7.94 1.35 3.37
CA HIS A 254 9.39 1.38 3.24
C HIS A 254 10.00 0.00 3.57
N GLN A 255 9.55 -0.67 4.64
CA GLN A 255 9.95 -2.04 4.95
C GLN A 255 9.55 -3.05 3.86
N MET A 256 8.38 -2.88 3.24
CA MET A 256 7.96 -3.70 2.10
C MET A 256 8.86 -3.52 0.86
N MET A 257 9.52 -2.38 0.73
CA MET A 257 10.50 -2.13 -0.33
C MET A 257 11.89 -2.67 0.07
N VAL A 258 12.34 -2.41 1.30
CA VAL A 258 13.64 -2.86 1.81
C VAL A 258 13.74 -4.39 1.91
N GLN A 259 12.66 -5.06 2.29
CA GLN A 259 12.62 -6.51 2.46
C GLN A 259 12.16 -7.26 1.22
N TYR A 260 11.92 -6.56 0.10
CA TYR A 260 11.60 -7.21 -1.16
C TYR A 260 12.83 -7.96 -1.67
N GLU A 261 12.65 -9.22 -2.04
CA GLU A 261 13.76 -9.99 -2.58
C GLU A 261 14.05 -9.51 -4.01
N GLN A 262 15.22 -8.91 -4.22
CA GLN A 262 15.63 -8.40 -5.52
C GLN A 262 15.51 -9.49 -6.60
N ASP A 263 14.92 -9.16 -7.74
CA ASP A 263 14.74 -10.07 -8.89
C ASP A 263 13.88 -11.32 -8.62
N SER A 264 13.12 -11.35 -7.52
CA SER A 264 12.19 -12.45 -7.21
C SER A 264 10.94 -12.46 -8.10
N ASN A 265 10.57 -11.29 -8.64
CA ASN A 265 9.31 -11.05 -9.34
C ASN A 265 8.09 -11.54 -8.54
N GLU A 266 8.15 -11.48 -7.21
CA GLU A 266 6.99 -11.72 -6.34
C GLU A 266 6.04 -10.52 -6.30
N THR A 267 4.85 -10.70 -5.75
CA THR A 267 3.92 -9.59 -5.51
C THR A 267 4.24 -8.91 -4.17
N PRO A 268 3.91 -7.61 -3.99
CA PRO A 268 4.06 -6.92 -2.72
C PRO A 268 3.48 -7.63 -1.49
N LEU A 269 2.44 -8.46 -1.67
CA LEU A 269 1.84 -9.24 -0.60
C LEU A 269 2.81 -10.29 0.00
N HIS A 270 3.74 -10.82 -0.80
CA HIS A 270 4.75 -11.76 -0.30
C HIS A 270 5.76 -11.06 0.61
N THR A 271 6.13 -9.82 0.28
CA THR A 271 6.95 -9.02 1.19
C THR A 271 6.19 -8.59 2.41
N LEU A 272 4.89 -8.30 2.30
CA LEU A 272 4.05 -8.01 3.47
C LEU A 272 4.06 -9.18 4.47
N ASP A 273 3.96 -10.42 4.00
CA ASP A 273 4.11 -11.62 4.85
C ASP A 273 5.45 -11.63 5.61
N ARG A 274 6.54 -11.21 4.96
CA ARG A 274 7.87 -11.11 5.60
C ARG A 274 7.94 -9.97 6.61
N VAL A 275 7.40 -8.79 6.28
CA VAL A 275 7.35 -7.63 7.19
C VAL A 275 6.55 -7.96 8.46
N LEU A 276 5.46 -8.72 8.32
CA LEU A 276 4.64 -9.17 9.45
C LEU A 276 5.37 -10.19 10.34
N GLY A 277 6.45 -10.81 9.88
CA GLY A 277 7.35 -11.63 10.71
C GLY A 277 6.69 -12.84 11.38
N GLY A 278 5.53 -13.29 10.87
CA GLY A 278 4.73 -14.37 11.47
C GLY A 278 3.76 -13.93 12.56
N ASN A 279 3.65 -12.62 12.86
CA ASN A 279 2.64 -12.07 13.78
C ASN A 279 1.23 -12.09 13.18
N ALA A 280 1.17 -11.96 11.86
CA ALA A 280 -0.01 -12.15 11.04
C ALA A 280 0.46 -12.58 9.63
N THR A 281 -0.50 -12.97 8.80
CA THR A 281 -0.33 -13.16 7.36
C THR A 281 -0.89 -11.95 6.60
N ALA A 282 -0.44 -11.76 5.37
CA ALA A 282 -0.97 -10.77 4.43
C ALA A 282 -2.47 -11.00 4.19
N GLY A 283 -2.92 -12.27 4.15
CA GLY A 283 -4.34 -12.62 4.08
C GLY A 283 -5.14 -12.14 5.29
N GLU A 284 -4.61 -12.29 6.51
CA GLU A 284 -5.24 -11.75 7.72
C GLU A 284 -5.28 -10.22 7.75
N ALA A 285 -4.20 -9.56 7.31
CA ALA A 285 -4.16 -8.10 7.17
C ALA A 285 -5.20 -7.61 6.15
N VAL A 286 -5.31 -8.25 4.99
CA VAL A 286 -6.34 -7.95 3.97
C VAL A 286 -7.74 -8.19 4.52
N GLY A 287 -7.97 -9.29 5.25
CA GLY A 287 -9.26 -9.59 5.86
C GLY A 287 -9.70 -8.52 6.86
N ARG A 288 -8.77 -8.01 7.68
CA ARG A 288 -9.02 -6.90 8.61
C ARG A 288 -9.21 -5.56 7.91
N TYR A 289 -8.41 -5.29 6.88
CA TYR A 289 -8.61 -4.14 5.99
C TYR A 289 -10.04 -4.10 5.46
N TRP A 290 -10.53 -5.18 4.84
CA TRP A 290 -11.89 -5.21 4.31
C TRP A 290 -12.96 -5.11 5.39
N ALA A 291 -12.73 -5.66 6.57
CA ALA A 291 -13.63 -5.48 7.71
C ALA A 291 -13.76 -3.99 8.08
N ARG A 292 -12.64 -3.25 8.15
CA ARG A 292 -12.60 -1.79 8.37
C ARG A 292 -13.28 -1.02 7.24
N MET A 293 -13.08 -1.44 6.01
CA MET A 293 -13.70 -0.81 4.84
C MET A 293 -15.24 -0.91 4.81
N ALA A 294 -15.87 -1.77 5.63
CA ALA A 294 -17.32 -1.75 5.81
C ALA A 294 -17.86 -0.38 6.28
N TYR A 295 -17.04 0.38 7.02
CA TYR A 295 -17.35 1.74 7.45
C TYR A 295 -16.20 2.73 7.23
N VAL A 296 -15.23 2.34 6.39
CA VAL A 296 -14.03 3.11 5.99
C VAL A 296 -13.30 3.73 7.19
N ASP A 297 -13.24 3.02 8.32
CA ASP A 297 -12.59 3.48 9.56
C ASP A 297 -11.10 3.10 9.61
N ILE A 298 -10.39 3.23 8.48
CA ILE A 298 -8.95 2.92 8.34
C ILE A 298 -8.04 4.03 8.91
N ALA A 299 -8.54 4.78 9.89
CA ALA A 299 -7.93 6.00 10.42
C ALA A 299 -7.63 7.08 9.36
N HIS A 300 -8.46 7.14 8.31
CA HIS A 300 -8.42 8.19 7.30
C HIS A 300 -9.73 9.01 7.34
N GLN A 301 -9.72 10.14 8.05
CA GLN A 301 -10.93 10.91 8.34
C GLN A 301 -11.70 11.35 7.08
N GLN A 302 -11.04 11.95 6.09
CA GLN A 302 -11.75 12.45 4.91
C GLN A 302 -12.40 11.34 4.06
N ALA A 303 -11.74 10.18 3.90
CA ALA A 303 -12.31 9.00 3.24
C ALA A 303 -13.54 8.47 3.98
N GLN A 304 -13.50 8.42 5.32
CA GLN A 304 -14.64 8.04 6.13
C GLN A 304 -15.81 9.02 5.99
N GLU A 305 -15.53 10.33 5.94
CA GLU A 305 -16.55 11.37 5.69
C GLU A 305 -17.20 11.20 4.32
N ILE A 306 -16.41 10.98 3.26
CA ILE A 306 -16.92 10.72 1.91
C ILE A 306 -17.80 9.47 1.90
N PHE A 307 -17.36 8.38 2.53
CA PHE A 307 -18.17 7.17 2.65
C PHE A 307 -19.52 7.45 3.32
N ASN A 308 -19.53 8.11 4.47
CA ASN A 308 -20.77 8.41 5.19
C ASN A 308 -21.72 9.29 4.36
N GLN A 309 -21.20 10.17 3.52
CA GLN A 309 -22.00 11.03 2.63
C GLN A 309 -22.54 10.30 1.40
N ALA A 310 -21.80 9.32 0.88
CA ALA A 310 -22.06 8.70 -0.42
C ALA A 310 -22.50 7.23 -0.36
N ARG A 311 -22.59 6.62 0.83
CA ARG A 311 -22.87 5.18 0.99
C ARG A 311 -24.15 4.70 0.30
N ASP A 312 -25.15 5.56 0.16
CA ASP A 312 -26.41 5.25 -0.51
C ASP A 312 -26.27 5.17 -2.05
N THR A 313 -25.14 5.60 -2.60
CA THR A 313 -24.82 5.51 -4.05
C THR A 313 -24.02 4.27 -4.42
N ILE A 314 -23.53 3.53 -3.42
CA ILE A 314 -22.66 2.38 -3.61
C ILE A 314 -23.49 1.14 -3.96
N ASN A 315 -23.01 0.36 -4.93
CA ASN A 315 -23.62 -0.93 -5.27
C ASN A 315 -23.18 -2.03 -4.29
N PHE A 316 -24.06 -2.38 -3.35
CA PHE A 316 -23.87 -3.49 -2.41
C PHE A 316 -24.56 -4.80 -2.82
N ALA A 317 -25.09 -4.89 -4.05
CA ALA A 317 -25.88 -6.03 -4.50
C ALA A 317 -25.00 -7.25 -4.87
N ASN A 318 -24.27 -7.78 -3.90
CA ASN A 318 -23.26 -8.84 -4.06
C ASN A 318 -23.85 -10.27 -4.10
N VAL A 319 -25.05 -10.47 -3.57
CA VAL A 319 -25.66 -11.80 -3.38
C VAL A 319 -27.11 -11.83 -3.85
N ASP A 320 -27.63 -13.03 -4.12
CA ASP A 320 -29.04 -13.32 -4.39
C ASP A 320 -29.62 -14.20 -3.27
N GLU A 321 -30.91 -14.04 -2.98
CA GLU A 321 -31.64 -14.97 -2.12
C GLU A 321 -31.67 -16.39 -2.72
N SER A 322 -31.38 -17.39 -1.90
CA SER A 322 -31.33 -18.79 -2.31
C SER A 322 -31.84 -19.69 -1.18
N GLY A 323 -33.09 -20.16 -1.30
CA GLY A 323 -33.74 -20.99 -0.29
C GLY A 323 -33.91 -20.25 1.04
N SER A 324 -33.24 -20.72 2.09
CA SER A 324 -33.24 -20.11 3.43
C SER A 324 -32.02 -19.21 3.70
N GLY A 325 -31.25 -18.86 2.67
CA GLY A 325 -30.04 -18.07 2.79
C GLY A 325 -29.75 -17.26 1.54
N TYR A 326 -28.48 -16.98 1.29
CA TYR A 326 -28.00 -16.16 0.20
C TYR A 326 -26.83 -16.84 -0.51
N THR A 327 -26.68 -16.61 -1.80
CA THR A 327 -25.57 -17.11 -2.62
C THR A 327 -24.93 -15.95 -3.36
N VAL A 328 -23.60 -15.97 -3.46
CA VAL A 328 -22.86 -14.92 -4.17
C VAL A 328 -23.21 -14.88 -5.66
N LYS A 329 -23.28 -13.67 -6.22
CA LYS A 329 -23.41 -13.50 -7.67
C LYS A 329 -22.08 -13.79 -8.34
N SER A 330 -22.09 -14.57 -9.42
CA SER A 330 -20.86 -15.01 -10.08
C SER A 330 -19.97 -13.86 -10.58
N ASP A 331 -20.57 -12.75 -11.00
CA ASP A 331 -19.87 -11.55 -11.47
C ASP A 331 -19.37 -10.64 -10.33
N ARG A 332 -19.80 -10.91 -9.09
CA ARG A 332 -19.39 -10.19 -7.88
C ARG A 332 -18.71 -11.08 -6.85
N ALA A 333 -18.41 -12.32 -7.22
CA ALA A 333 -17.65 -13.24 -6.39
C ALA A 333 -16.26 -12.67 -6.08
N PRO A 334 -15.86 -12.52 -4.80
CA PRO A 334 -14.59 -11.92 -4.44
C PRO A 334 -13.42 -12.64 -5.09
N ARG A 335 -12.66 -11.92 -5.90
CA ARG A 335 -11.40 -12.38 -6.50
C ARG A 335 -10.28 -12.26 -5.48
N TYR A 336 -9.06 -12.65 -5.86
CA TYR A 336 -7.93 -12.75 -4.93
C TYR A 336 -7.71 -11.47 -4.12
N MET A 337 -7.81 -11.62 -2.79
CA MET A 337 -7.69 -10.54 -1.81
C MET A 337 -8.75 -9.43 -1.95
N GLY A 338 -9.81 -9.65 -2.72
CA GLY A 338 -11.03 -8.83 -2.75
C GLY A 338 -12.05 -9.30 -1.72
N ALA A 339 -13.15 -8.56 -1.60
CA ALA A 339 -14.22 -8.84 -0.65
C ALA A 339 -15.63 -8.53 -1.18
N ASN A 340 -16.63 -9.05 -0.49
CA ASN A 340 -17.98 -8.52 -0.51
C ASN A 340 -18.27 -7.91 0.86
N ILE A 341 -18.75 -6.67 0.84
CA ILE A 341 -19.35 -5.98 1.99
C ILE A 341 -20.86 -6.07 1.81
N ILE A 342 -21.57 -6.59 2.81
CA ILE A 342 -22.99 -6.91 2.74
C ILE A 342 -23.68 -6.20 3.92
N PRO A 343 -24.23 -5.00 3.72
CA PRO A 343 -25.03 -4.30 4.73
C PRO A 343 -26.23 -5.15 5.15
N LEU A 344 -26.53 -5.15 6.44
CA LEU A 344 -27.61 -5.94 7.03
C LEU A 344 -28.69 -5.03 7.60
N THR A 345 -29.94 -5.46 7.47
CA THR A 345 -31.08 -4.90 8.17
C THR A 345 -31.37 -5.76 9.39
N THR A 346 -31.39 -5.15 10.58
CA THR A 346 -31.71 -5.81 11.84
C THR A 346 -32.71 -4.99 12.66
N SER A 347 -33.54 -5.65 13.46
CA SER A 347 -34.40 -5.03 14.48
C SER A 347 -33.71 -4.91 15.85
N GLY A 348 -32.42 -5.24 15.93
CA GLY A 348 -31.69 -5.48 17.17
C GLY A 348 -31.84 -6.91 17.70
N GLY A 349 -30.89 -7.34 18.54
CA GLY A 349 -30.76 -8.68 19.10
C GLY A 349 -29.60 -9.47 18.50
N GLN A 350 -29.57 -10.78 18.77
CA GLN A 350 -28.53 -11.68 18.27
C GLN A 350 -28.65 -11.88 16.75
N VAL A 351 -27.54 -11.64 16.05
CA VAL A 351 -27.36 -11.98 14.64
C VAL A 351 -26.44 -13.19 14.54
N ASP A 352 -26.94 -14.27 13.94
CA ASP A 352 -26.18 -15.50 13.70
C ASP A 352 -25.85 -15.65 12.21
N VAL A 353 -24.58 -15.91 11.92
CA VAL A 353 -24.08 -16.07 10.55
C VAL A 353 -23.40 -17.42 10.40
N LYS A 354 -23.67 -18.09 9.27
CA LYS A 354 -22.90 -19.25 8.83
C LYS A 354 -22.63 -19.17 7.33
N VAL A 355 -21.37 -18.96 6.97
CA VAL A 355 -20.83 -18.94 5.62
C VAL A 355 -20.30 -20.32 5.27
N THR A 356 -20.59 -20.78 4.05
CA THR A 356 -20.09 -22.02 3.47
C THR A 356 -19.41 -21.71 2.14
N SER A 357 -18.17 -22.17 1.99
CA SER A 357 -17.41 -22.08 0.75
C SER A 357 -16.54 -23.33 0.59
N SER A 358 -16.16 -23.62 -0.66
CA SER A 358 -15.11 -24.60 -0.97
C SER A 358 -13.70 -23.99 -0.96
N GLY A 359 -13.60 -22.66 -1.01
CA GLY A 359 -12.36 -21.90 -0.91
C GLY A 359 -12.06 -21.44 0.51
N GLU A 360 -10.85 -20.89 0.69
CA GLU A 360 -10.43 -20.27 1.95
C GLU A 360 -10.82 -18.78 1.96
N PHE A 361 -11.29 -18.30 3.11
CA PHE A 361 -11.80 -16.95 3.25
C PHE A 361 -11.70 -16.44 4.69
N THR A 362 -11.77 -15.12 4.84
CA THR A 362 -12.00 -14.46 6.12
C THR A 362 -13.42 -13.91 6.11
N ALA A 363 -14.18 -14.14 7.19
CA ALA A 363 -15.49 -13.54 7.35
C ALA A 363 -15.59 -12.83 8.69
N THR A 364 -16.14 -11.61 8.66
CA THR A 364 -16.25 -10.73 9.83
C THR A 364 -17.60 -10.05 9.83
N LEU A 365 -18.25 -10.03 11.00
CA LEU A 365 -19.39 -9.15 11.23
C LEU A 365 -18.86 -7.82 11.79
N ALA A 366 -18.95 -6.77 10.99
CA ALA A 366 -18.58 -5.40 11.38
C ALA A 366 -19.82 -4.67 11.89
N ILE A 367 -19.76 -4.19 13.13
CA ILE A 367 -20.91 -3.56 13.80
C ILE A 367 -20.52 -2.16 14.24
N LYS A 368 -21.17 -1.16 13.67
CA LYS A 368 -20.92 0.25 13.93
C LYS A 368 -21.90 0.76 14.98
N GLY A 369 -21.35 1.18 16.11
CA GLY A 369 -22.05 1.94 17.13
C GLY A 369 -21.99 3.45 16.86
N SER A 370 -22.22 4.25 17.91
CA SER A 370 -22.19 5.72 17.80
C SER A 370 -20.79 6.30 17.70
N SER A 371 -19.77 5.64 18.28
CA SER A 371 -18.40 6.16 18.36
C SER A 371 -17.32 5.18 17.91
N GLU A 372 -17.64 3.90 17.76
CA GLU A 372 -16.67 2.86 17.42
C GLU A 372 -17.31 1.78 16.55
N VAL A 373 -16.46 1.03 15.84
CA VAL A 373 -16.84 -0.17 15.12
C VAL A 373 -16.19 -1.37 15.81
N ARG A 374 -16.99 -2.39 16.08
CA ARG A 374 -16.53 -3.68 16.61
C ARG A 374 -16.54 -4.74 15.54
N TYR A 375 -15.53 -5.60 15.58
CA TYR A 375 -15.27 -6.63 14.58
C TYR A 375 -15.37 -8.02 15.21
N VAL A 376 -16.34 -8.82 14.76
CA VAL A 376 -16.52 -10.20 15.22
C VAL A 376 -16.10 -11.15 14.11
N VAL A 377 -14.93 -11.76 14.25
CA VAL A 377 -14.42 -12.77 13.31
C VAL A 377 -15.26 -14.03 13.41
N LEU A 378 -15.75 -14.52 12.27
CA LEU A 378 -16.53 -15.74 12.16
C LEU A 378 -15.59 -16.93 11.99
N ALA A 379 -15.16 -17.51 13.10
CA ALA A 379 -14.25 -18.65 13.09
C ALA A 379 -14.83 -19.82 12.27
N ASN A 380 -14.07 -20.29 11.27
CA ASN A 380 -14.52 -21.31 10.32
C ASN A 380 -15.84 -20.95 9.61
N GLY A 381 -16.06 -19.65 9.35
CA GLY A 381 -17.24 -19.14 8.68
C GLY A 381 -18.50 -19.06 9.54
N ALA A 382 -18.45 -19.35 10.84
CA ALA A 382 -19.62 -19.29 11.71
C ALA A 382 -19.38 -18.43 12.95
N GLY A 383 -20.42 -17.72 13.38
CA GLY A 383 -20.36 -16.91 14.58
C GLY A 383 -21.64 -16.11 14.79
N SER A 384 -21.68 -15.41 15.92
CA SER A 384 -22.83 -14.61 16.31
C SER A 384 -22.40 -13.35 17.04
N ALA A 385 -23.18 -12.29 16.95
CA ALA A 385 -23.02 -11.12 17.79
C ALA A 385 -24.38 -10.52 18.15
N GLU A 386 -24.51 -10.00 19.37
CA GLU A 386 -25.59 -9.07 19.68
C GLU A 386 -25.42 -7.82 18.83
N VAL A 387 -26.51 -7.25 18.32
CA VAL A 387 -26.57 -5.93 17.68
C VAL A 387 -27.62 -5.12 18.43
N ALA A 388 -27.21 -4.01 19.07
CA ALA A 388 -28.10 -3.16 19.82
C ALA A 388 -28.98 -2.31 18.89
N SER A 389 -30.12 -1.86 19.41
CA SER A 389 -30.99 -0.92 18.69
C SER A 389 -30.21 0.36 18.34
N GLY A 390 -30.18 0.70 17.04
CA GLY A 390 -29.47 1.87 16.53
C GLY A 390 -28.03 1.63 16.08
N GLU A 391 -27.51 0.41 16.24
CA GLU A 391 -26.26 0.00 15.59
C GLU A 391 -26.50 -0.43 14.14
N GLU A 392 -25.49 -0.24 13.29
CA GLU A 392 -25.46 -0.73 11.91
C GLU A 392 -24.59 -1.99 11.85
N ALA A 393 -24.98 -3.01 11.07
CA ALA A 393 -24.20 -4.23 10.91
C ALA A 393 -23.93 -4.52 9.43
N SER A 394 -22.74 -5.01 9.13
CA SER A 394 -22.34 -5.48 7.79
C SER A 394 -21.59 -6.80 7.91
N LEU A 395 -21.96 -7.77 7.08
CA LEU A 395 -21.18 -8.99 6.90
C LEU A 395 -20.12 -8.73 5.83
N VAL A 396 -18.86 -8.99 6.15
CA VAL A 396 -17.73 -8.89 5.21
C VAL A 396 -17.17 -10.28 4.96
N ILE A 397 -17.03 -10.66 3.68
CA ILE A 397 -16.43 -11.94 3.26
C ILE A 397 -15.31 -11.61 2.27
N ALA A 398 -14.07 -11.91 2.64
CA ALA A 398 -12.87 -11.65 1.85
C ALA A 398 -12.20 -12.96 1.37
N ASN A 399 -11.81 -13.02 0.10
CA ASN A 399 -11.09 -14.14 -0.49
C ASN A 399 -9.59 -14.06 -0.13
N THR A 400 -9.25 -14.63 1.01
CA THR A 400 -7.92 -14.57 1.62
C THR A 400 -7.33 -16.00 1.72
N PRO A 401 -6.87 -16.58 0.61
CA PRO A 401 -6.26 -17.91 0.64
C PRO A 401 -4.97 -17.88 1.46
N LYS A 402 -4.68 -18.98 2.16
CA LYS A 402 -3.46 -19.09 2.99
C LYS A 402 -2.18 -19.03 2.17
N THR A 403 -2.23 -19.55 0.95
CA THR A 403 -1.10 -19.50 0.02
C THR A 403 -1.25 -18.30 -0.89
N LEU A 404 -0.25 -17.41 -0.84
CA LEU A 404 -0.21 -16.26 -1.73
C LEU A 404 -0.06 -16.69 -3.18
N ILE A 405 -0.75 -15.98 -4.05
CA ILE A 405 -0.72 -16.19 -5.49
C ILE A 405 0.25 -15.18 -6.10
N LEU A 406 1.18 -15.68 -6.92
CA LEU A 406 1.96 -14.87 -7.83
C LEU A 406 1.08 -14.48 -9.03
N TYR A 407 0.72 -13.19 -9.13
CA TYR A 407 -0.09 -12.68 -10.24
C TYR A 407 0.53 -11.41 -10.83
N ASP A 408 0.28 -11.18 -12.11
CA ASP A 408 0.52 -9.89 -12.77
C ASP A 408 -0.81 -9.15 -12.84
N GLY A 409 -0.88 -7.97 -12.20
CA GLY A 409 -2.09 -7.16 -12.15
C GLY A 409 -2.56 -6.68 -13.52
N PHE A 410 -1.67 -6.61 -14.52
CA PHE A 410 -2.02 -6.27 -15.90
C PHE A 410 -2.42 -7.49 -16.76
N GLN A 411 -2.28 -8.71 -16.24
CA GLN A 411 -2.58 -9.96 -16.95
C GLN A 411 -3.43 -10.91 -16.09
N LEU A 412 -4.67 -10.49 -15.81
CA LEU A 412 -5.58 -11.25 -14.93
C LEU A 412 -6.49 -12.26 -15.63
N ALA A 413 -6.77 -12.12 -16.93
CA ALA A 413 -7.82 -12.88 -17.62
C ALA A 413 -7.78 -14.40 -17.35
N ASP A 414 -6.60 -15.01 -17.43
CA ASP A 414 -6.38 -16.45 -17.20
C ASP A 414 -5.69 -16.76 -15.86
N SER A 415 -5.57 -15.78 -14.96
CA SER A 415 -4.88 -15.92 -13.68
C SER A 415 -5.75 -16.60 -12.63
N GLU A 416 -5.14 -17.44 -11.77
CA GLU A 416 -5.79 -17.95 -10.55
C GLU A 416 -6.30 -16.81 -9.66
N ALA A 417 -5.62 -15.67 -9.67
CA ALA A 417 -6.04 -14.50 -8.91
C ALA A 417 -7.43 -13.96 -9.33
N ASN A 418 -7.83 -14.22 -10.57
CA ASN A 418 -9.07 -13.73 -11.16
C ASN A 418 -10.27 -14.67 -10.90
N LYS A 419 -10.04 -15.83 -10.26
CA LYS A 419 -11.11 -16.75 -9.89
C LYS A 419 -11.88 -16.20 -8.69
N GLY A 420 -13.18 -16.04 -8.85
CA GLY A 420 -14.08 -15.62 -7.78
C GLY A 420 -14.29 -16.73 -6.74
N LEU A 421 -14.34 -16.34 -5.48
CA LEU A 421 -14.72 -17.19 -4.37
C LEU A 421 -16.22 -17.48 -4.42
N ASP A 422 -16.60 -18.72 -4.73
CA ASP A 422 -17.97 -19.18 -4.59
C ASP A 422 -18.31 -19.40 -3.11
N TYR A 423 -19.42 -18.82 -2.64
CA TYR A 423 -19.90 -19.00 -1.28
C TYR A 423 -21.42 -18.82 -1.18
N SER A 424 -21.97 -19.40 -0.12
CA SER A 424 -23.34 -19.14 0.34
C SER A 424 -23.32 -18.91 1.84
N PHE A 425 -24.36 -18.26 2.37
CA PHE A 425 -24.51 -18.12 3.82
C PHE A 425 -25.95 -18.13 4.26
N THR A 426 -26.16 -18.51 5.52
CA THR A 426 -27.43 -18.34 6.22
C THR A 426 -27.30 -17.28 7.29
N LEU A 427 -28.38 -16.53 7.50
CA LEU A 427 -28.45 -15.42 8.44
C LEU A 427 -29.71 -15.57 9.30
N THR A 428 -29.58 -15.43 10.62
CA THR A 428 -30.72 -15.33 11.56
C THR A 428 -30.60 -14.02 12.33
N GLY A 429 -31.72 -13.39 12.67
CA GLY A 429 -31.75 -12.10 13.40
C GLY A 429 -31.49 -10.86 12.53
N ALA A 430 -31.24 -11.05 11.23
CA ALA A 430 -31.07 -9.99 10.24
C ALA A 430 -31.43 -10.48 8.83
N THR A 431 -31.56 -9.54 7.88
CA THR A 431 -31.66 -9.79 6.43
C THR A 431 -30.61 -8.96 5.70
N VAL A 432 -30.33 -9.28 4.44
CA VAL A 432 -29.52 -8.40 3.56
C VAL A 432 -30.36 -7.17 3.20
N SER A 433 -29.73 -5.98 3.21
CA SER A 433 -30.39 -4.70 2.92
C SER A 433 -30.53 -4.40 1.43
#